data_AF-A0A850PFL1-F1
#
_entry.id   AF-A0A850PFL1-F1
#
_cell.length_a   1.000
_cell.length_b   1.000
_cell.length_c   1.000
_cell.angle_alpha   90.00
_cell.angle_beta   90.00
_cell.angle_gamma   90.00
#
_symmetry.space_group_name_H-M   'P 1'
#
loop_
_entity.id
_entity.type
_entity.pdbx_description
1 polymer ?
#
loop_
_entity_poly.entity_id
_entity_poly.type
_entity_poly.pdbx_seq_one_letter_code
_entity_poly.pdbx_strand_id
1 'polypeptide(L)'
;MDEFQVGLEIFLSVLLTVSITYSMYLGRSLATLRRDRAALADLIASLQDSSRQAEEGIEQLHRSGDSVGRQLGKLIDQARLLRSELATMTEKGEAVSDRLDRALRAGKYLADAVENGKEQASPAAYEWQPPPSSGKPRSLAERDLLRALKMK
;
A
#
# COMPACT_ATOMS: atom_id res chain seq x y z
N MET A 1 50.33 -73.41 -64.01
CA MET A 1 48.93 -73.28 -63.57
C MET A 1 48.84 -72.48 -62.26
N ASP A 2 49.95 -72.35 -61.54
CA ASP A 2 50.02 -71.73 -60.21
C ASP A 2 49.83 -70.20 -60.20
N GLU A 3 50.29 -69.47 -61.21
CA GLU A 3 50.15 -68.01 -61.24
C GLU A 3 48.68 -67.54 -61.30
N PHE A 4 47.82 -68.28 -61.99
CA PHE A 4 46.39 -67.94 -62.10
C PHE A 4 45.65 -68.23 -60.78
N GLN A 5 46.04 -69.28 -60.06
CA GLN A 5 45.49 -69.62 -58.75
C GLN A 5 45.86 -68.57 -57.71
N VAL A 6 47.14 -68.19 -57.64
CA VAL A 6 47.62 -67.16 -56.71
C VAL A 6 46.94 -65.82 -56.98
N GLY A 7 46.74 -65.45 -58.25
CA GLY A 7 46.00 -64.22 -58.61
C GLY A 7 44.55 -64.23 -58.11
N LEU A 8 43.85 -65.36 -58.23
CA LEU A 8 42.47 -65.51 -57.77
C LEU A 8 42.39 -65.51 -56.23
N GLU A 9 43.31 -66.19 -55.55
CA GLU A 9 43.41 -66.18 -54.08
C GLU A 9 43.65 -64.77 -53.54
N ILE A 10 44.55 -63.99 -54.15
CA ILE A 10 44.79 -62.59 -53.78
C ILE A 10 43.53 -61.76 -54.01
N PHE A 11 42.89 -61.91 -55.18
CA PHE A 11 41.66 -61.18 -55.49
C PHE A 11 40.55 -61.47 -54.46
N LEU A 12 40.32 -62.74 -54.14
CA LEU A 12 39.31 -63.16 -53.16
C LEU A 12 39.65 -62.65 -51.76
N SER A 13 40.91 -62.72 -51.36
CA SER A 13 41.41 -62.21 -50.08
C SER A 13 41.18 -60.70 -49.93
N VAL A 14 41.49 -59.93 -50.98
CA VAL A 14 41.20 -58.49 -51.03
C VAL A 14 39.70 -58.23 -50.93
N LEU A 15 38.88 -58.96 -51.69
CA LEU A 15 37.42 -58.80 -51.68
C LEU A 15 36.83 -59.06 -50.28
N LEU A 16 37.31 -60.09 -49.60
CA LEU A 16 36.91 -60.43 -48.23
C LEU A 16 37.32 -59.33 -47.25
N THR A 17 38.55 -58.84 -47.37
CA THR A 17 39.08 -57.78 -46.50
C THR A 17 38.25 -56.50 -46.65
N VAL A 18 37.87 -56.13 -47.88
CA VAL A 18 36.98 -54.99 -48.16
C VAL A 18 35.58 -55.22 -47.57
N SER A 19 35.02 -56.42 -47.69
CA SER A 19 33.69 -56.74 -47.14
C SER A 19 33.64 -56.65 -45.62
N ILE A 20 34.66 -57.20 -44.94
CA ILE A 20 34.77 -57.16 -43.48
C ILE A 20 34.94 -55.72 -42.99
N THR A 21 35.85 -54.95 -43.62
CA THR A 21 36.07 -53.54 -43.25
C THR A 21 34.82 -52.69 -43.45
N TYR A 22 34.09 -52.88 -44.55
CA TYR A 22 32.82 -52.20 -44.80
C TYR A 22 31.76 -52.54 -43.75
N SER A 23 31.62 -53.82 -43.40
CA SER A 23 30.67 -54.28 -42.37
C SER A 23 30.96 -53.67 -41.00
N MET A 24 32.24 -53.60 -40.61
CA MET A 24 32.64 -52.97 -39.34
C MET A 24 32.40 -51.46 -39.35
N TYR A 25 32.70 -50.77 -40.45
CA TYR A 25 32.47 -49.33 -40.57
C TYR A 25 30.98 -48.96 -40.44
N LEU A 26 30.12 -49.71 -41.14
CA LEU A 26 28.67 -49.50 -41.09
C LEU A 26 28.09 -49.77 -39.70
N GLY A 27 28.53 -50.85 -39.05
CA GLY A 27 28.13 -51.18 -37.69
C GLY A 27 28.49 -50.07 -36.70
N ARG A 28 29.66 -49.44 -36.89
CA ARG A 28 30.14 -48.37 -36.01
C ARG A 28 29.37 -47.06 -36.20
N SER A 29 29.07 -46.67 -37.44
CA SER A 29 28.24 -45.49 -37.73
C SER A 29 26.80 -45.65 -37.24
N LEU A 30 26.20 -46.83 -37.35
CA LEU A 30 24.87 -47.07 -36.79
C LEU A 30 24.89 -47.01 -35.27
N ALA A 31 25.95 -47.51 -34.63
CA ALA A 31 26.09 -47.47 -33.17
C ALA A 31 26.23 -46.04 -32.64
N THR A 32 27.01 -45.17 -33.30
CA THR A 32 27.15 -43.76 -32.90
C THR A 32 25.83 -43.01 -33.08
N LEU A 33 25.15 -43.15 -34.23
CA LEU A 33 23.86 -42.51 -34.45
C LEU A 33 22.80 -42.94 -33.42
N ARG A 34 22.77 -44.22 -33.04
CA ARG A 34 21.85 -44.71 -31.99
C ARG A 34 22.18 -44.12 -30.62
N ARG A 35 23.47 -44.02 -30.29
CA ARG A 35 23.94 -43.39 -29.04
C ARG A 35 23.58 -41.91 -28.99
N ASP A 36 23.79 -41.19 -30.07
CA ASP A 36 23.48 -39.75 -30.15
C ASP A 36 21.97 -39.51 -30.05
N ARG A 37 21.15 -40.33 -30.70
CA ARG A 37 19.69 -40.29 -30.54
C ARG A 37 19.25 -40.55 -29.10
N ALA A 38 19.86 -41.52 -28.43
CA ALA A 38 19.54 -41.82 -27.03
C ALA A 38 19.93 -40.65 -26.11
N ALA A 39 21.11 -40.05 -26.32
CA ALA A 39 21.56 -38.88 -25.56
C ALA A 39 20.63 -37.67 -25.77
N LEU A 40 20.22 -37.41 -27.01
CA LEU A 40 19.28 -36.32 -27.32
C LEU A 40 17.90 -36.56 -26.67
N ALA A 41 17.41 -37.80 -26.69
CA ALA A 41 16.15 -38.13 -26.03
C ALA A 41 16.21 -37.85 -24.52
N ASP A 42 17.33 -38.19 -23.87
CA ASP A 42 17.55 -37.95 -22.45
C ASP A 42 17.65 -36.43 -22.13
N LEU A 43 18.37 -35.69 -22.96
CA LEU A 43 18.44 -34.22 -22.88
C LEU A 43 17.06 -33.57 -23.02
N ILE A 44 16.26 -34.00 -24.00
CA ILE A 44 14.91 -33.49 -24.20
C ILE A 44 14.02 -33.81 -22.98
N ALA A 45 14.13 -35.02 -22.43
CA ALA A 45 13.39 -35.39 -21.22
C ALA A 45 13.78 -34.49 -20.03
N SER A 46 15.08 -34.25 -19.82
CA SER A 46 15.56 -33.37 -18.75
C SER A 46 15.14 -31.91 -18.93
N LEU A 47 15.09 -31.44 -20.19
CA LEU A 47 14.63 -30.10 -20.52
C LEU A 47 13.13 -29.98 -20.29
N GLN A 48 12.34 -30.98 -20.68
CA GLN A 48 10.90 -30.98 -20.45
C GLN A 48 10.58 -30.97 -18.96
N ASP A 49 11.33 -31.73 -18.15
CA ASP A 49 11.19 -31.71 -16.69
C ASP A 49 11.56 -30.35 -16.10
N SER A 50 12.68 -29.77 -16.54
CA SER A 50 13.11 -28.43 -16.10
C SER A 50 12.13 -27.34 -16.51
N SER A 51 11.57 -27.41 -17.73
CA SER A 51 10.54 -26.48 -18.22
C SER A 51 9.25 -26.61 -17.41
N ARG A 52 8.84 -27.84 -17.07
CA ARG A 52 7.67 -28.06 -16.21
C ARG A 52 7.88 -27.46 -14.82
N GLN A 53 9.05 -27.67 -14.22
CA GLN A 53 9.39 -27.05 -12.93
C GLN A 53 9.39 -25.52 -13.02
N ALA A 54 9.87 -24.95 -14.13
CA ALA A 54 9.83 -23.51 -14.36
C ALA A 54 8.38 -22.99 -14.51
N GLU A 55 7.52 -23.70 -15.25
CA GLU A 55 6.09 -23.37 -15.37
C GLU A 55 5.39 -23.42 -14.01
N GLU A 56 5.62 -24.46 -13.21
CA GLU A 56 5.07 -24.60 -11.86
C GLU A 56 5.58 -23.47 -10.93
N GLY A 57 6.86 -23.11 -11.03
CA GLY A 57 7.45 -21.99 -10.28
C GLY A 57 6.86 -20.63 -10.65
N ILE A 58 6.62 -20.38 -11.94
CA ILE A 58 5.96 -19.16 -12.43
C ILE A 58 4.52 -19.09 -11.92
N GLU A 59 3.79 -20.20 -11.96
CA GLU A 59 2.42 -20.25 -11.45
C GLU A 59 2.39 -19.99 -9.94
N GLN A 60 3.32 -20.57 -9.18
CA GLN A 60 3.44 -20.32 -7.75
C GLN A 60 3.79 -18.86 -7.44
N LEU A 61 4.67 -18.25 -8.23
CA LEU A 61 5.02 -16.83 -8.11
C LEU A 61 3.81 -15.95 -8.40
N HIS A 62 3.04 -16.25 -9.45
CA HIS A 62 1.81 -15.53 -9.77
C HIS A 62 0.79 -15.62 -8.64
N ARG A 63 0.51 -16.83 -8.14
CA ARG A 63 -0.43 -17.04 -7.02
C ARG A 63 0.01 -16.31 -5.75
N SER A 64 1.31 -16.34 -5.45
CA SER A 64 1.88 -15.65 -4.29
C SER A 64 1.83 -14.14 -4.46
N GLY A 65 2.18 -13.63 -5.65
CA GLY A 65 2.10 -12.22 -6.01
C GLY A 65 0.67 -11.69 -5.90
N ASP A 66 -0.31 -12.42 -6.41
CA ASP A 66 -1.73 -12.08 -6.28
C ASP A 66 -2.19 -12.02 -4.80
N SER A 67 -1.74 -12.99 -4.00
CA SER A 67 -2.07 -13.03 -2.57
C SER A 67 -1.47 -11.84 -1.82
N VAL A 68 -0.19 -11.56 -2.06
CA VAL A 68 0.54 -10.42 -1.46
C VAL A 68 -0.06 -9.10 -1.93
N GLY A 69 -0.40 -8.97 -3.22
CA GLY A 69 -1.04 -7.80 -3.78
C GLY A 69 -2.39 -7.52 -3.11
N ARG A 70 -3.22 -8.55 -2.90
CA ARG A 70 -4.49 -8.41 -2.16
C ARG A 70 -4.26 -8.01 -0.70
N GLN A 71 -3.27 -8.56 -0.03
CA GLN A 71 -2.93 -8.18 1.36
C GLN A 71 -2.45 -6.73 1.45
N LEU A 72 -1.56 -6.32 0.54
CA LEU A 72 -1.11 -4.93 0.45
C LEU A 72 -2.26 -3.97 0.16
N GLY A 73 -3.17 -4.32 -0.74
CA GLY A 73 -4.35 -3.51 -1.02
C GLY A 73 -5.18 -3.26 0.24
N LYS A 74 -5.46 -4.32 1.02
CA LYS A 74 -6.17 -4.20 2.30
C LYS A 74 -5.43 -3.32 3.31
N LEU A 75 -4.11 -3.45 3.40
CA LEU A 75 -3.29 -2.61 4.30
C LEU A 75 -3.31 -1.15 3.87
N ILE A 76 -3.26 -0.86 2.57
CA ILE A 76 -3.37 0.51 2.04
C ILE A 76 -4.73 1.10 2.35
N ASP A 77 -5.81 0.33 2.18
CA ASP A 77 -7.17 0.79 2.49
C ASP A 77 -7.32 1.08 3.99
N GLN A 78 -6.79 0.22 4.86
CA GLN A 78 -6.75 0.45 6.30
C GLN A 78 -5.94 1.70 6.66
N ALA A 79 -4.77 1.89 6.05
CA ALA A 79 -3.94 3.07 6.28
C ALA A 79 -4.63 4.36 5.83
N ARG A 80 -5.36 4.33 4.71
CA ARG A 80 -6.17 5.46 4.23
C ARG A 80 -7.30 5.79 5.20
N LEU A 81 -7.98 4.78 5.72
CA LEU A 81 -9.04 4.95 6.71
C LEU A 81 -8.48 5.56 8.00
N LEU A 82 -7.40 5.00 8.54
CA LEU A 82 -6.72 5.54 9.72
C LEU A 82 -6.27 6.99 9.53
N ARG A 83 -5.71 7.31 8.35
CA ARG A 83 -5.32 8.68 8.02
C ARG A 83 -6.51 9.63 8.03
N SER A 84 -7.65 9.21 7.50
CA SER A 84 -8.88 10.02 7.52
C SER A 84 -9.40 10.24 8.94
N GLU A 85 -9.37 9.20 9.78
CA GLU A 85 -9.77 9.30 11.18
C GLU A 85 -8.86 10.22 11.98
N LEU A 86 -7.54 10.11 11.79
CA LEU A 86 -6.56 11.00 12.40
C LEU A 86 -6.76 12.45 11.96
N ALA A 87 -7.02 12.70 10.68
CA ALA A 87 -7.32 14.05 10.19
C ALA A 87 -8.56 14.64 10.88
N THR A 88 -9.60 13.81 11.04
CA THR A 88 -10.84 14.20 11.74
C THR A 88 -10.61 14.46 13.23
N MET A 89 -9.77 13.65 13.89
CA MET A 89 -9.40 13.87 15.28
C MET A 89 -8.62 15.16 15.48
N THR A 90 -7.69 15.48 14.56
CA THR A 90 -6.93 16.73 14.61
C THR A 90 -7.83 17.94 14.44
N GLU A 91 -8.78 17.91 13.50
CA GLU A 91 -9.75 19.01 13.30
C GLU A 91 -10.62 19.24 14.55
N LYS A 92 -11.08 18.16 15.18
CA LYS A 92 -11.80 18.24 16.45
C LYS A 92 -10.92 18.76 17.59
N GLY A 93 -9.66 18.34 17.63
CA GLY A 93 -8.66 18.79 18.61
C GLY A 93 -8.41 20.28 18.51
N GLU A 94 -8.23 20.81 17.30
CA GLU A 94 -8.07 22.23 17.03
C GLU A 94 -9.30 23.02 17.53
N ALA A 95 -10.51 22.54 17.21
CA ALA A 95 -11.75 23.18 17.66
C ALA A 95 -11.90 23.19 19.19
N VAL A 96 -11.41 22.15 19.89
CA VAL A 96 -11.40 22.11 21.37
C VAL A 96 -10.34 23.07 21.93
N SER A 97 -9.16 23.11 21.33
CA SER A 97 -8.07 24.03 21.68
C SER A 97 -8.52 25.49 21.56
N ASP A 98 -9.14 25.85 20.44
CA ASP A 98 -9.71 27.19 20.19
C ASP A 98 -10.74 27.61 21.25
N ARG A 99 -11.60 26.68 21.67
CA ARG A 99 -12.61 26.94 22.72
C ARG A 99 -11.93 27.16 24.07
N LEU A 100 -10.90 26.40 24.38
CA LEU A 100 -10.13 26.55 25.62
C LEU A 100 -9.38 27.88 25.66
N ASP A 101 -8.71 28.27 24.57
CA ASP A 101 -8.02 29.57 24.49
C ASP A 101 -9.01 30.74 24.68
N ARG A 102 -10.18 30.67 24.05
CA ARG A 102 -11.24 31.67 24.24
C ARG A 102 -11.73 31.73 25.70
N ALA A 103 -11.93 30.59 26.35
CA ALA A 103 -12.36 30.52 27.74
C ALA A 103 -11.29 31.07 28.70
N LEU A 104 -10.02 30.74 28.47
CA LEU A 104 -8.88 31.25 29.25
C LEU A 104 -8.72 32.76 29.09
N ARG A 105 -8.84 33.29 27.86
CA ARG A 105 -8.83 34.75 27.62
C ARG A 105 -9.98 35.43 28.34
N ALA A 106 -11.22 34.92 28.23
CA ALA A 106 -12.37 35.48 28.93
C ALA A 106 -12.16 35.49 30.45
N GLY A 107 -11.62 34.40 31.02
CA GLY A 107 -11.26 34.32 32.43
C GLY A 107 -10.19 35.34 32.84
N LYS A 108 -9.16 35.55 32.03
CA LYS A 108 -8.15 36.60 32.25
C LYS A 108 -8.75 38.00 32.20
N TYR A 109 -9.58 38.32 31.19
CA TYR A 109 -10.26 39.62 31.13
C TYR A 109 -11.13 39.89 32.36
N LEU A 110 -11.84 38.87 32.85
CA LEU A 110 -12.61 38.96 34.09
C LEU A 110 -11.72 39.16 35.32
N ALA A 111 -10.61 38.42 35.43
CA ALA A 111 -9.64 38.58 36.51
C ALA A 111 -9.00 39.97 36.51
N ASP A 112 -8.52 40.44 35.36
CA ASP A 112 -7.95 41.76 35.17
C ASP A 112 -8.98 42.87 35.45
N ALA A 113 -10.26 42.68 35.11
CA ALA A 113 -11.34 43.61 35.44
C ALA A 113 -11.64 43.65 36.94
N VAL A 114 -11.49 42.53 37.66
CA VAL A 114 -11.64 42.46 39.12
C VAL A 114 -10.42 43.05 39.84
N GLU A 115 -9.22 42.94 39.26
CA GLU A 115 -7.98 43.50 39.79
C GLU A 115 -7.88 45.01 39.54
N ASN A 116 -8.04 45.47 38.29
CA ASN A 116 -8.06 46.90 37.95
C ASN A 116 -9.32 47.62 38.46
N GLY A 117 -10.43 46.91 38.63
CA GLY A 117 -11.64 47.43 39.27
C GLY A 117 -11.46 47.78 40.76
N LYS A 118 -10.36 47.33 41.40
CA LYS A 118 -9.99 47.72 42.77
C LYS A 118 -9.06 48.93 42.83
N GLU A 119 -8.40 49.32 41.74
CA GLU A 119 -7.46 50.46 41.73
C GLU A 119 -8.03 51.77 41.15
N GLN A 120 -9.22 51.77 40.52
CA GLN A 120 -9.91 52.99 40.11
C GLN A 120 -10.95 53.54 41.11
N ALA A 121 -10.93 53.05 42.34
CA ALA A 121 -11.61 53.70 43.47
C ALA A 121 -10.62 54.49 44.33
N SER A 122 -9.97 55.50 43.74
CA SER A 122 -9.34 56.57 44.54
C SER A 122 -10.46 57.44 45.14
N PRO A 123 -10.50 57.68 46.46
CA PRO A 123 -11.57 58.42 47.11
C PRO A 123 -11.35 59.93 46.91
N ALA A 124 -11.50 60.40 45.68
CA ALA A 124 -11.80 61.80 45.45
C ALA A 124 -13.25 62.02 45.84
N ALA A 125 -13.44 62.73 46.95
CA ALA A 125 -14.70 63.20 47.49
C ALA A 125 -15.77 63.40 46.40
N TYR A 126 -16.71 62.46 46.31
CA TYR A 126 -18.00 62.73 45.70
C TYR A 126 -18.75 63.65 46.67
N GLU A 127 -18.59 64.95 46.46
CA GLU A 127 -19.55 65.92 46.94
C GLU A 127 -20.90 65.56 46.30
N TRP A 128 -21.83 65.12 47.14
CA TRP A 128 -23.16 64.74 46.72
C TRP A 128 -23.90 65.99 46.25
N GLN A 129 -24.06 66.13 44.94
CA GLN A 129 -25.05 67.02 44.36
C GLN A 129 -26.19 66.14 43.82
N PRO A 130 -27.43 66.28 44.33
CA PRO A 130 -28.52 65.43 43.87
C PRO A 130 -28.81 65.70 42.38
N PRO A 131 -28.96 64.66 41.56
CA PRO A 131 -29.32 64.84 40.15
C PRO A 131 -30.72 65.46 40.05
N PRO A 132 -30.96 66.38 39.10
CA PRO A 132 -32.32 66.82 38.80
C PRO A 132 -33.14 65.59 38.39
N SER A 133 -34.35 65.48 38.93
CA SER A 133 -35.28 64.39 38.65
C SER A 133 -35.68 64.42 37.17
N SER A 134 -34.90 63.78 36.32
CA SER A 134 -35.32 63.44 34.97
C SER A 134 -36.32 62.29 35.08
N GLY A 135 -37.61 62.63 35.02
CA GLY A 135 -38.68 61.64 34.91
C GLY A 135 -38.38 60.69 33.76
N LYS A 136 -38.22 59.40 34.07
CA LYS A 136 -38.09 58.36 33.05
C LYS A 136 -39.30 58.44 32.11
N PRO A 137 -39.13 58.57 30.78
CA PRO A 137 -40.20 58.23 29.87
C PRO A 137 -40.50 56.74 30.04
N ARG A 138 -41.73 56.41 30.43
CA ARG A 138 -42.19 55.04 30.70
C ARG A 138 -41.85 54.13 29.51
N SER A 139 -41.14 53.05 29.79
CA SER A 139 -40.74 52.05 28.79
C SER A 139 -41.97 51.36 28.20
N LEU A 140 -41.95 51.07 26.90
CA LEU A 140 -43.06 50.48 26.15
C LEU A 140 -43.56 49.15 26.76
N ALA A 141 -42.67 48.38 27.39
CA ALA A 141 -43.00 47.14 28.09
C ALA A 141 -43.93 47.34 29.29
N GLU A 142 -43.82 48.48 29.99
CA GLU A 142 -44.64 48.79 31.17
C GLU A 142 -46.07 49.17 30.77
N ARG A 143 -46.24 49.80 29.60
CA ARG A 143 -47.57 50.13 29.07
C ARG A 143 -48.37 48.89 28.66
N ASP A 144 -47.68 47.85 28.20
CA ASP A 144 -48.31 46.61 27.75
C ASP A 144 -48.77 45.75 28.94
N LEU A 145 -47.95 45.68 29.99
CA LEU A 145 -48.30 45.04 31.26
C LEU A 145 -49.51 45.70 31.95
N LEU A 146 -49.62 47.03 31.89
CA LEU A 146 -50.76 47.75 32.47
C LEU A 146 -52.06 47.57 31.68
N ARG A 147 -52.00 47.35 30.36
CA ARG A 147 -53.18 46.96 29.57
C ARG A 147 -53.65 45.56 29.90
N ALA A 148 -52.71 44.62 30.02
CA ALA A 148 -53.03 43.24 30.36
C ALA A 148 -53.66 43.12 31.77
N LEU A 149 -53.24 43.96 32.72
CA LEU A 149 -53.76 43.94 34.09
C LEU A 149 -55.15 44.60 34.24
N LYS A 150 -55.54 45.49 33.32
CA LYS A 150 -56.79 46.26 33.41
C LYS A 150 -57.98 45.62 32.66
N MET A 151 -57.75 44.51 31.96
CA MET A 151 -58.77 43.73 31.23
C MET A 151 -59.28 42.52 32.03
N LYS A 152 -59.33 42.62 33.36
CA LYS A 152 -59.94 41.61 34.23
C LYS A 152 -60.96 42.25 35.16
#